data_AF-A0A529HS64-F1
#
_entry.id   AF-A0A529HS64-F1
#
_cell.length_a   1.000
_cell.length_b   1.000
_cell.length_c   1.000
_cell.angle_alpha   90.00
_cell.angle_beta   90.00
_cell.angle_gamma   90.00
#
_symmetry.space_group_name_H-M   'P 1'
#
loop_
_entity.id
_entity.type
_entity.pdbx_description
1 polymer ?
#
loop_
_entity_poly.entity_id
_entity_poly.type
_entity_poly.pdbx_seq_one_letter_code
_entity_poly.pdbx_strand_id
1 'polypeptide(L)'
;GRTVTRETFAAMVDDVAVRLKAFDGRNRLAHVLASPNFHLLGTSGTVTTLAGVHLDLERYDRRRVDGLWMDRQSVDRMVEKLIGWDFQQRVANPCIGADRA
;
A
#
# COMPACT_ATOMS: atom_id res chain seq x y z
N GLY A 1 -6.70 -10.61 -6.23
CA GLY A 1 -7.00 -11.89 -5.56
C GLY A 1 -8.46 -11.89 -5.13
N ARG A 2 -9.28 -12.87 -5.56
CA ARG A 2 -10.75 -12.69 -5.58
C ARG A 2 -11.41 -12.61 -4.20
N THR A 3 -10.83 -13.24 -3.18
CA THR A 3 -11.35 -13.19 -1.81
C THR A 3 -10.19 -12.93 -0.86
N VAL A 4 -10.23 -11.77 -0.19
CA VAL A 4 -9.25 -11.38 0.84
C VAL A 4 -10.07 -11.09 2.09
N THR A 5 -9.92 -11.92 3.12
CA THR A 5 -10.53 -11.71 4.44
C THR A 5 -9.51 -11.09 5.37
N ARG A 6 -9.92 -10.67 6.57
CA ARG A 6 -8.98 -10.17 7.58
C ARG A 6 -7.97 -11.24 7.99
N GLU A 7 -8.41 -12.48 8.09
CA GLU A 7 -7.56 -13.63 8.42
C GLU A 7 -6.54 -13.89 7.32
N THR A 8 -6.96 -13.92 6.05
CA THR A 8 -6.00 -14.15 4.95
C THR A 8 -5.06 -12.98 4.75
N PHE A 9 -5.52 -11.74 4.98
CA PHE A 9 -4.64 -10.56 5.00
C PHE A 9 -3.60 -10.63 6.12
N ALA A 10 -4.00 -10.98 7.35
CA ALA A 10 -3.07 -11.17 8.46
C ALA A 10 -2.02 -12.25 8.13
N ALA A 11 -2.44 -13.37 7.54
CA ALA A 11 -1.52 -14.42 7.09
C ALA A 11 -0.52 -13.92 6.02
N MET A 12 -0.94 -13.06 5.09
CA MET A 12 -0.04 -12.43 4.12
C MET A 12 0.98 -11.52 4.79
N VAL A 13 0.55 -10.73 5.78
CA VAL A 13 1.44 -9.85 6.57
C VAL A 13 2.49 -10.69 7.31
N ASP A 14 2.07 -11.78 7.95
CA ASP A 14 2.96 -12.67 8.68
C ASP A 14 4.00 -13.33 7.75
N ASP A 15 3.58 -13.84 6.59
CA ASP A 15 4.49 -14.42 5.59
C ASP A 15 5.54 -13.41 5.13
N VAL A 16 5.13 -12.18 4.80
CA VAL A 16 6.06 -11.11 4.41
C VAL A 16 6.98 -10.73 5.57
N ALA A 17 6.47 -10.65 6.79
CA ALA A 17 7.27 -10.33 7.97
C ALA A 17 8.35 -11.40 8.23
N VAL A 18 8.04 -12.68 8.05
CA VAL A 18 9.02 -13.78 8.13
C VAL A 18 10.12 -13.61 7.08
N ARG A 19 9.76 -13.33 5.83
CA ARG A 19 10.73 -13.11 4.74
C ARG A 19 11.63 -11.89 5.00
N LEU A 20 11.06 -10.79 5.48
CA LEU A 20 11.81 -9.60 5.85
C LEU A 20 12.77 -9.86 7.03
N LYS A 21 12.35 -10.67 8.01
CA LYS A 21 13.24 -11.11 9.11
C LYS A 21 14.38 -12.00 8.60
N ALA A 22 14.13 -12.85 7.61
CA ALA A 22 15.15 -13.71 7.01
C ALA A 22 16.09 -12.96 6.06
N PHE A 23 15.73 -11.76 5.60
CA PHE A 23 16.56 -10.98 4.68
C PHE A 23 17.83 -10.47 5.37
N ASP A 24 19.00 -10.86 4.86
CA ASP A 24 20.32 -10.48 5.39
C ASP A 24 20.51 -8.96 5.49
N GLY A 25 19.89 -8.20 4.58
CA GLY A 25 19.99 -6.75 4.53
C GLY A 25 19.07 -5.99 5.49
N ARG A 26 18.25 -6.67 6.31
CA ARG A 26 17.19 -6.04 7.13
C ARG A 26 17.67 -4.91 8.06
N ASN A 27 18.91 -4.99 8.53
CA ASN A 27 19.49 -4.01 9.45
C ASN A 27 20.36 -2.95 8.76
N ARG A 28 20.50 -2.97 7.43
CA ARG A 28 21.39 -2.03 6.70
C ARG A 28 21.05 -0.57 6.94
N LEU A 29 19.77 -0.26 7.20
CA LEU A 29 19.29 1.09 7.47
C LEU A 29 19.07 1.37 8.96
N ALA A 30 19.40 0.43 9.87
CA ALA A 30 19.09 0.58 11.30
C ALA A 30 19.68 1.87 11.91
N HIS A 31 20.84 2.30 11.42
CA HIS A 31 21.52 3.51 11.86
C HIS A 31 20.81 4.83 11.47
N VAL A 32 19.87 4.80 10.51
CA VAL A 32 19.09 5.98 10.09
C VAL A 32 17.62 5.93 10.49
N LEU A 33 17.09 4.78 10.95
CA LEU A 33 15.66 4.62 11.24
C LEU A 33 15.13 5.60 12.32
N ALA A 34 15.95 5.98 13.29
CA ALA A 34 15.57 6.93 14.34
C ALA A 34 15.68 8.40 13.91
N SER A 35 16.18 8.67 12.69
CA SER A 35 16.32 10.03 12.19
C SER A 35 14.97 10.62 11.80
N PRO A 36 14.62 11.85 12.21
CA PRO A 36 13.41 12.53 11.75
C PRO A 36 13.43 12.81 10.23
N ASN A 37 14.59 12.72 9.59
CA ASN A 37 14.78 12.93 8.16
C ASN A 37 14.76 11.61 7.36
N PHE A 38 14.39 10.49 7.99
CA PHE A 38 14.23 9.22 7.30
C PHE A 38 12.83 9.14 6.66
N HIS A 39 12.82 8.94 5.34
CA HIS A 39 11.58 8.85 4.56
C HIS A 39 11.63 7.65 3.63
N LEU A 40 10.46 7.08 3.34
CA LEU A 40 10.28 5.98 2.40
C LEU A 40 9.69 6.53 1.09
N LEU A 41 10.31 6.21 -0.03
CA LEU A 41 9.83 6.56 -1.36
C LEU A 41 9.23 5.32 -2.04
N GLY A 42 7.94 5.34 -2.33
CA GLY A 42 7.27 4.29 -3.10
C GLY A 42 7.21 4.63 -4.59
N THR A 43 7.68 3.74 -5.46
CA THR A 43 7.97 4.06 -6.88
C THR A 43 7.29 3.16 -7.92
N SER A 44 6.25 2.40 -7.56
CA SER A 44 5.60 1.44 -8.46
C SER A 44 4.10 1.60 -8.58
N GLY A 45 3.51 0.93 -9.58
CA GLY A 45 2.09 0.94 -9.88
C GLY A 45 1.19 0.60 -8.69
N THR A 46 1.62 -0.28 -7.78
CA THR A 46 0.87 -0.60 -6.55
C THR A 46 0.74 0.63 -5.67
N VAL A 47 1.85 1.29 -5.35
CA VAL A 47 1.84 2.46 -4.46
C VAL A 47 1.14 3.64 -5.12
N THR A 48 1.31 3.85 -6.43
CA THR A 48 0.63 4.96 -7.12
C THR A 48 -0.88 4.71 -7.29
N THR A 49 -1.32 3.46 -7.43
CA THR A 49 -2.74 3.08 -7.40
C THR A 49 -3.35 3.39 -6.04
N LEU A 50 -2.66 3.00 -4.97
CA LEU A 50 -3.02 3.27 -3.60
C LEU A 50 -3.17 4.78 -3.33
N ALA A 51 -2.22 5.60 -3.80
CA ALA A 51 -2.32 7.05 -3.72
C ALA A 51 -3.59 7.60 -4.41
N GLY A 52 -3.96 7.07 -5.59
CA GLY A 52 -5.20 7.45 -6.27
C GLY A 52 -6.46 7.10 -5.49
N VAL A 53 -6.48 5.94 -4.82
CA VAL A 53 -7.56 5.52 -3.92
C VAL A 53 -7.64 6.41 -2.68
N HIS A 54 -6.50 6.79 -2.12
CA HIS A 54 -6.41 7.68 -0.96
C HIS A 54 -6.95 9.08 -1.27
N LEU A 55 -6.66 9.60 -2.46
CA LEU A 55 -7.13 10.90 -2.94
C LEU A 55 -8.57 10.89 -3.49
N ASP A 56 -9.22 9.72 -3.51
CA ASP A 56 -10.56 9.48 -4.04
C ASP A 56 -10.73 10.02 -5.48
N LEU A 57 -9.74 9.75 -6.34
CA LEU A 57 -9.75 10.28 -7.70
C LEU A 57 -10.79 9.57 -8.58
N GLU A 58 -11.54 10.36 -9.35
CA GLU A 58 -12.48 9.86 -10.38
C GLU A 58 -11.78 9.10 -11.52
N ARG A 59 -10.47 9.31 -11.68
CA ARG A 59 -9.56 8.55 -12.56
C ARG A 59 -8.12 8.78 -12.13
N TYR A 60 -7.22 7.87 -12.48
CA TYR A 60 -5.80 8.06 -12.21
C TYR A 60 -5.28 9.37 -12.81
N ASP A 61 -4.78 10.27 -11.95
CA ASP A 61 -4.10 11.51 -12.36
C ASP A 61 -2.70 11.56 -11.74
N ARG A 62 -1.70 11.32 -12.58
CA ARG A 62 -0.28 11.34 -12.19
C ARG A 62 0.11 12.67 -11.54
N ARG A 63 -0.44 13.80 -11.96
CA ARG A 63 -0.08 15.13 -11.42
C ARG A 63 -0.50 15.30 -9.97
N ARG A 64 -1.52 14.56 -9.54
CA ARG A 64 -2.01 14.55 -8.15
C ARG A 64 -1.31 13.50 -7.30
N VAL A 65 -0.78 12.44 -7.92
CA VAL A 65 -0.13 11.32 -7.24
C VAL A 65 1.36 11.54 -7.05
N ASP A 66 2.07 12.08 -8.05
CA ASP A 66 3.50 12.32 -7.97
C ASP A 66 3.83 13.31 -6.86
N GLY A 67 4.73 12.92 -5.95
CA GLY A 67 5.15 13.75 -4.82
C GLY A 67 4.15 13.82 -3.67
N LEU A 68 3.07 13.02 -3.69
CA LEU A 68 2.14 12.91 -2.57
C LEU A 68 2.87 12.42 -1.33
N TRP A 69 2.77 13.20 -0.25
CA TRP A 69 3.16 12.77 1.09
C TRP A 69 2.00 12.06 1.76
N MET A 70 2.30 10.93 2.38
CA MET A 70 1.33 10.17 3.17
C MET A 70 1.95 9.87 4.54
N ASP A 71 1.21 10.20 5.59
CA ASP A 71 1.57 9.75 6.93
C ASP A 71 1.13 8.29 7.13
N ARG A 72 1.61 7.70 8.23
CA ARG A 72 1.28 6.32 8.60
C ARG A 72 -0.24 6.12 8.70
N GLN A 73 -0.96 7.06 9.30
CA GLN A 73 -2.40 6.94 9.50
C GLN A 73 -3.17 6.92 8.17
N SER A 74 -2.72 7.66 7.17
CA SER A 74 -3.30 7.68 5.83
C SER A 74 -3.09 6.35 5.12
N VAL A 75 -1.92 5.73 5.30
CA VAL A 75 -1.65 4.37 4.81
C VAL A 75 -2.54 3.36 5.50
N ASP A 76 -2.65 3.42 6.83
CA ASP A 76 -3.47 2.49 7.62
C ASP A 76 -4.96 2.58 7.22
N ARG A 77 -5.51 3.80 7.11
CA ARG A 77 -6.91 4.02 6.66
C ARG A 77 -7.17 3.46 5.26
N MET A 78 -6.22 3.63 4.36
CA MET A 78 -6.33 3.12 2.99
C MET A 78 -6.31 1.60 2.95
N VAL A 79 -5.41 0.96 3.72
CA VAL A 79 -5.36 -0.50 3.83
C VAL A 79 -6.68 -1.03 4.40
N GLU A 80 -7.21 -0.43 5.46
CA GLU A 80 -8.50 -0.83 6.04
C GLU A 80 -9.67 -0.66 5.06
N LYS A 81 -9.71 0.44 4.29
CA LYS A 81 -10.71 0.66 3.23
C LYS A 81 -10.67 -0.49 2.20
N LEU A 82 -9.48 -0.91 1.78
CA LEU A 82 -9.30 -1.96 0.78
C LEU A 82 -9.61 -3.37 1.31
N ILE A 83 -9.29 -3.67 2.57
CA ILE A 83 -9.67 -4.93 3.22
C ILE A 83 -11.19 -5.03 3.36
N GLY A 84 -11.87 -3.90 3.55
CA GLY A 84 -13.33 -3.83 3.59
C GLY A 84 -14.01 -3.98 2.22
N TRP A 85 -13.25 -4.01 1.12
CA TRP A 85 -13.79 -4.14 -0.23
C TRP A 85 -13.74 -5.57 -0.75
N ASP A 86 -14.85 -6.00 -1.35
CA ASP A 86 -14.86 -7.18 -2.20
C ASP A 86 -14.15 -6.93 -3.54
N PHE A 87 -13.97 -7.99 -4.32
CA PHE A 87 -13.32 -7.90 -5.62
C PHE A 87 -14.05 -6.96 -6.60
N GLN A 88 -15.38 -6.95 -6.63
CA GLN A 88 -16.14 -6.09 -7.54
C GLN A 88 -16.01 -4.62 -7.17
N GLN A 89 -16.00 -4.30 -5.88
CA GLN A 89 -15.76 -2.95 -5.37
C GLN A 89 -14.35 -2.46 -5.74
N ARG A 90 -13.33 -3.34 -5.68
CA ARG A 90 -11.97 -3.01 -6.16
C ARG A 90 -11.94 -2.78 -7.67
N VAL A 91 -12.56 -3.66 -8.47
CA VAL A 91 -12.66 -3.51 -9.93
C VAL A 91 -13.33 -2.20 -10.32
N ALA A 92 -14.40 -1.82 -9.60
CA ALA A 92 -15.16 -0.60 -9.86
C ALA A 92 -14.40 0.68 -9.50
N ASN A 93 -13.32 0.60 -8.72
CA ASN A 93 -12.53 1.78 -8.39
C ASN A 93 -11.74 2.28 -9.62
N PRO A 94 -11.89 3.56 -10.02
CA PRO A 94 -11.25 4.11 -11.23
C PRO A 94 -9.72 4.08 -11.26
N CYS A 95 -9.07 3.95 -10.09
CA CYS A 95 -7.61 3.88 -9.98
C CYS A 95 -7.07 2.44 -9.94
N ILE A 96 -7.90 1.45 -9.61
CA ILE A 96 -7.50 0.03 -9.50
C ILE A 96 -7.80 -0.69 -10.81
N GLY A 97 -9.07 -0.75 -11.22
CA GLY A 97 -9.52 -1.49 -12.40
C GLY A 97 -9.37 -3.01 -12.28
N ALA A 98 -9.81 -3.73 -13.32
CA ALA A 98 -9.89 -5.20 -13.31
C ALA A 98 -8.52 -5.89 -13.20
N ASP A 99 -7.50 -5.37 -13.87
CA ASP A 99 -6.17 -5.98 -13.92
C ASP A 99 -5.42 -5.93 -12.58
N ARG A 100 -5.85 -5.08 -11.64
CA ARG A 100 -5.17 -4.85 -10.36
C ARG A 100 -6.01 -5.21 -9.12
N ALA A 101 -7.18 -5.82 -9.29
CA ALA A 101 -8.13 -6.14 -8.20
C ALA A 101 -7.91 -7.49 -7.47
#